data_AF-A0A2E8L3B8-F1
#
_entry.id   AF-A0A2E8L3B8-F1
#
_cell.length_a   1.000
_cell.length_b   1.000
_cell.length_c   1.000
_cell.angle_alpha   90.00
_cell.angle_beta   90.00
_cell.angle_gamma   90.00
#
_symmetry.space_group_name_H-M   'P 1'
#
loop_
_entity.id
_entity.type
_entity.pdbx_description
1 polymer ?
#
loop_
_entity_poly.entity_id
_entity_poly.type
_entity_poly.pdbx_seq_one_letter_code
_entity_poly.pdbx_strand_id
1 'polypeptide(L)'
;MYRSFKSGSGLCSLLAHWRLLVCGVLLSAVTACGSQSAREEMVAEAKVANVAAEQAAAREAAEIERERIEAKERQRLAEAEERERRRLAQERQAAEAEARNEAQRLAREEADRAERGRQAAIAAARARRQEKMDRIAALEQQIADIQAEIVSDSEQALVMQQAIAAAEELLAALTNEIAKYELTDESGNTLEPLSKDLIAELEARKDELVDQARGL
;
A
#
# COMPACT_ATOMS: atom_id res chain seq x y z
N MET A 1 97.93 -10.50 103.81
CA MET A 1 97.87 -10.11 105.23
C MET A 1 96.72 -10.86 105.87
N TYR A 2 96.98 -12.00 106.52
CA TYR A 2 97.17 -12.16 107.97
C TYR A 2 95.90 -11.97 108.82
N ARG A 3 95.43 -13.12 109.38
CA ARG A 3 94.82 -13.31 110.72
C ARG A 3 93.42 -12.70 110.97
N SER A 4 92.51 -13.29 111.76
CA SER A 4 92.45 -14.52 112.57
C SER A 4 91.07 -14.59 113.24
N PHE A 5 90.56 -15.81 113.51
CA PHE A 5 89.99 -16.33 114.79
C PHE A 5 88.99 -15.47 115.60
N LYS A 6 87.87 -15.94 116.17
CA LYS A 6 87.59 -17.09 117.09
C LYS A 6 86.08 -16.93 117.47
N SER A 7 85.19 -17.93 117.42
CA SER A 7 84.96 -19.07 118.34
C SER A 7 83.86 -18.87 119.39
N GLY A 8 82.94 -19.85 119.43
CA GLY A 8 82.19 -20.34 120.60
C GLY A 8 80.94 -19.55 121.00
N SER A 9 79.85 -20.12 121.53
CA SER A 9 79.41 -21.49 121.84
C SER A 9 78.10 -21.32 122.65
N GLY A 10 77.10 -22.19 122.50
CA GLY A 10 75.93 -22.16 123.39
C GLY A 10 74.78 -23.08 122.95
N LEU A 11 74.65 -24.21 123.63
CA LEU A 11 73.67 -25.28 123.45
C LEU A 11 72.29 -24.94 124.07
N CYS A 12 71.30 -25.77 123.70
CA CYS A 12 70.02 -26.11 124.39
C CYS A 12 68.72 -25.46 123.87
N SER A 13 67.99 -26.18 123.02
CA SER A 13 66.60 -26.64 123.30
C SER A 13 65.97 -27.38 122.10
N LEU A 14 65.98 -28.71 122.19
CA LEU A 14 65.19 -29.64 121.36
C LEU A 14 63.70 -29.61 121.77
N LEU A 15 62.80 -30.05 120.86
CA LEU A 15 61.37 -30.44 121.06
C LEU A 15 60.23 -29.51 120.55
N ALA A 16 60.41 -28.71 119.48
CA ALA A 16 59.28 -27.94 118.88
C ALA A 16 59.15 -27.92 117.34
N HIS A 17 60.05 -28.54 116.56
CA HIS A 17 60.14 -28.29 115.11
C HIS A 17 59.42 -29.30 114.18
N TRP A 18 58.93 -30.45 114.68
CA TRP A 18 58.32 -31.48 113.81
C TRP A 18 56.88 -31.15 113.34
N ARG A 19 56.10 -30.39 114.13
CA ARG A 19 54.69 -30.04 113.81
C ARG A 19 54.53 -28.94 112.75
N LEU A 20 55.58 -28.16 112.48
CA LEU A 20 55.55 -27.09 111.47
C LEU A 20 55.80 -27.60 110.04
N LEU A 21 56.44 -28.76 109.88
CA LEU A 21 56.81 -29.30 108.57
C LEU A 21 55.65 -30.03 107.87
N VAL A 22 54.74 -30.65 108.64
CA VAL A 22 53.56 -31.35 108.09
C VAL A 22 52.44 -30.37 107.68
N CYS A 23 52.30 -29.23 108.37
CA CYS A 23 51.34 -28.19 107.97
C CYS A 23 51.75 -27.43 106.70
N GLY A 24 53.06 -27.29 106.40
CA GLY A 24 53.52 -26.60 105.19
C GLY A 24 53.23 -27.33 103.88
N VAL A 25 53.23 -28.67 103.90
CA VAL A 25 52.99 -29.50 102.70
C VAL A 25 51.49 -29.64 102.39
N LEU A 26 50.62 -29.70 103.41
CA LEU A 26 49.16 -29.78 103.23
C LEU A 26 48.53 -28.46 102.74
N LEU A 27 49.10 -27.30 103.08
CA LEU A 27 48.64 -25.99 102.57
C LEU A 27 49.06 -25.71 101.11
N SER A 28 50.04 -26.45 100.58
CA SER A 28 50.50 -26.27 99.19
C SER A 28 49.62 -27.02 98.16
N ALA A 29 48.86 -28.04 98.59
CA ALA A 29 47.95 -28.79 97.71
C ALA A 29 46.58 -28.10 97.54
N VAL A 30 46.14 -27.26 98.48
CA VAL A 30 44.83 -26.59 98.44
C VAL A 30 44.85 -25.32 97.57
N THR A 31 45.97 -24.61 97.50
CA THR A 31 46.15 -23.43 96.62
C THR A 31 46.36 -23.80 95.15
N ALA A 32 46.81 -25.02 94.84
CA ALA A 32 46.90 -25.51 93.47
C ALA A 32 45.52 -25.80 92.85
N CYS A 33 44.55 -26.30 93.62
CA CYS A 33 43.19 -26.56 93.13
C CYS A 33 42.35 -25.30 92.86
N GLY A 34 42.52 -24.21 93.62
CA GLY A 34 41.82 -22.94 93.35
C GLY A 34 42.31 -22.20 92.10
N SER A 35 43.57 -22.42 91.70
CA SER A 35 44.14 -21.85 90.47
C SER A 35 43.65 -22.54 89.20
N GLN A 36 43.19 -23.79 89.33
CA GLN A 36 42.67 -24.60 88.24
C GLN A 36 41.18 -24.31 88.00
N SER A 37 40.38 -24.12 89.05
CA SER A 37 38.96 -23.72 88.93
C SER A 37 38.78 -22.31 88.34
N ALA A 38 39.61 -21.34 88.74
CA ALA A 38 39.54 -19.97 88.19
C ALA A 38 39.96 -19.90 86.70
N ARG A 39 40.89 -20.77 86.28
CA ARG A 39 41.27 -20.90 84.86
C ARG A 39 40.19 -21.62 84.06
N GLU A 40 39.54 -22.63 84.64
CA GLU A 40 38.41 -23.33 84.01
C GLU A 40 37.19 -22.41 83.85
N GLU A 41 36.92 -21.52 84.80
CA GLU A 41 35.85 -20.52 84.75
C GLU A 41 36.12 -19.44 83.70
N MET A 42 37.34 -18.87 83.63
CA MET A 42 37.72 -17.94 82.56
C MET A 42 37.70 -18.59 81.17
N VAL A 43 38.09 -19.86 81.04
CA VAL A 43 38.01 -20.59 79.78
C VAL A 43 36.55 -20.90 79.41
N ALA A 44 35.67 -21.15 80.38
CA ALA A 44 34.24 -21.32 80.16
C ALA A 44 33.57 -20.02 79.71
N GLU A 45 33.85 -18.89 80.37
CA GLU A 45 33.37 -17.57 79.97
C GLU A 45 33.87 -17.16 78.59
N ALA A 46 35.15 -17.38 78.28
CA ALA A 46 35.69 -17.13 76.95
C ALA A 46 35.04 -18.01 75.86
N LYS A 47 34.69 -19.27 76.18
CA LYS A 47 33.94 -20.14 75.26
C LYS A 47 32.51 -19.66 75.06
N VAL A 48 31.82 -19.20 76.10
CA VAL A 48 30.48 -18.63 76.00
C VAL A 48 30.49 -17.34 75.18
N ALA A 49 31.48 -16.46 75.39
CA ALA A 49 31.65 -15.24 74.60
C ALA A 49 31.98 -15.54 73.12
N ASN A 50 32.81 -16.54 72.83
CA ASN A 50 33.08 -16.97 71.45
C ASN A 50 31.85 -17.57 70.78
N VAL A 51 31.10 -18.45 71.47
CA VAL A 51 29.85 -19.02 70.93
C VAL A 51 28.80 -17.93 70.68
N ALA A 52 28.71 -16.92 71.56
CA ALA A 52 27.82 -15.78 71.35
C ALA A 52 28.25 -14.92 70.14
N ALA A 53 29.55 -14.70 69.95
CA ALA A 53 30.10 -13.99 68.79
C ALA A 53 29.87 -14.77 67.48
N GLU A 54 30.07 -16.09 67.48
CA GLU A 54 29.80 -16.98 66.34
C GLU A 54 28.31 -16.99 65.98
N GLN A 55 27.41 -17.04 66.97
CA GLN A 55 25.96 -16.97 66.72
C GLN A 55 25.52 -15.60 66.17
N ALA A 56 26.13 -14.50 66.64
CA ALA A 56 25.86 -13.16 66.11
C ALA A 56 26.34 -13.04 64.65
N ALA A 57 27.56 -13.49 64.35
CA ALA A 57 28.10 -13.53 63.00
C ALA A 57 27.27 -14.44 62.06
N ALA A 58 26.76 -15.57 62.56
CA ALA A 58 25.89 -16.46 61.79
C ALA A 58 24.52 -15.83 61.45
N ARG A 59 23.95 -15.03 62.36
CA ARG A 59 22.70 -14.29 62.12
C ARG A 59 22.89 -13.18 61.10
N GLU A 60 23.96 -12.40 61.25
CA GLU A 60 24.32 -11.35 60.30
C GLU A 60 24.59 -11.93 58.89
N ALA A 61 25.33 -13.04 58.80
CA ALA A 61 25.56 -13.73 57.53
C ALA A 61 24.24 -14.24 56.90
N ALA A 62 23.30 -14.73 57.70
CA ALA A 62 21.99 -15.17 57.23
C ALA A 62 21.11 -14.01 56.74
N GLU A 63 21.17 -12.85 57.40
CA GLU A 63 20.46 -11.62 56.97
C GLU A 63 21.05 -11.08 55.67
N ILE A 64 22.38 -11.00 55.56
CA ILE A 64 23.07 -10.57 54.33
C ILE A 64 22.71 -11.49 53.15
N GLU A 65 22.63 -12.81 53.37
CA GLU A 65 22.26 -13.74 52.29
C GLU A 65 20.79 -13.59 51.87
N ARG A 66 19.87 -13.33 52.82
CA ARG A 66 18.47 -13.02 52.49
C ARG A 66 18.34 -11.74 51.68
N GLU A 67 19.01 -10.67 52.07
CA GLU A 67 19.02 -9.41 51.32
C GLU A 67 19.60 -9.60 49.92
N ARG A 68 20.65 -10.43 49.76
CA ARG A 68 21.21 -10.76 48.45
C ARG A 68 20.24 -11.54 47.57
N ILE A 69 19.48 -12.49 48.14
CA ILE A 69 18.47 -13.24 47.41
C ILE A 69 17.34 -12.30 46.98
N GLU A 70 16.81 -11.48 47.88
CA GLU A 70 15.76 -10.50 47.55
C GLU A 70 16.23 -9.49 46.50
N ALA A 71 17.47 -8.99 46.59
CA ALA A 71 18.05 -8.09 45.61
C ALA A 71 18.15 -8.75 44.23
N LYS A 72 18.56 -10.03 44.16
CA LYS A 72 18.60 -10.81 42.91
C LYS A 72 17.20 -11.04 42.34
N GLU A 73 16.20 -11.31 43.19
CA GLU A 73 14.81 -11.46 42.75
C GLU A 73 14.24 -10.16 42.20
N ARG A 74 14.47 -9.03 42.89
CA ARG A 74 14.07 -7.70 42.39
C ARG A 74 14.74 -7.36 41.06
N GLN A 75 16.04 -7.68 40.90
CA GLN A 75 16.74 -7.52 39.62
C GLN A 75 16.11 -8.36 38.51
N ARG A 76 15.80 -9.64 38.77
CA ARG A 76 15.17 -10.53 37.78
C ARG A 76 13.79 -10.03 37.36
N LEU A 77 12.99 -9.53 38.30
CA LEU A 77 11.67 -8.98 38.02
C LEU A 77 11.77 -7.70 37.17
N ALA A 78 12.69 -6.78 37.52
CA ALA A 78 12.92 -5.57 36.74
C ALA A 78 13.42 -5.89 35.30
N GLU A 79 14.33 -6.86 35.16
CA GLU A 79 14.78 -7.31 33.83
C GLU A 79 13.65 -7.95 33.01
N ALA A 80 12.78 -8.73 33.65
CA ALA A 80 11.64 -9.34 32.98
C ALA A 80 10.63 -8.28 32.51
N GLU A 81 10.34 -7.27 33.34
CA GLU A 81 9.48 -6.15 32.99
C GLU A 81 10.07 -5.31 31.86
N GLU A 82 11.37 -5.00 31.89
CA GLU A 82 12.02 -4.30 30.77
C GLU A 82 11.95 -5.08 29.46
N ARG A 83 12.14 -6.41 29.52
CA ARG A 83 12.03 -7.26 28.33
C ARG A 83 10.61 -7.26 27.77
N GLU A 84 9.61 -7.32 28.64
CA GLU A 84 8.20 -7.25 28.25
C GLU A 84 7.85 -5.90 27.62
N ARG A 85 8.26 -4.79 28.25
CA ARG A 85 8.11 -3.44 27.68
C ARG A 85 8.77 -3.29 26.31
N ARG A 86 9.98 -3.84 26.12
CA ARG A 86 10.66 -3.82 24.82
C ARG A 86 9.93 -4.65 23.77
N ARG A 87 9.39 -5.82 24.13
CA ARG A 87 8.58 -6.65 23.24
C ARG A 87 7.31 -5.93 22.81
N LEU A 88 6.55 -5.38 23.75
CA LEU A 88 5.34 -4.61 23.44
C LEU A 88 5.64 -3.39 22.57
N ALA A 89 6.76 -2.69 22.81
CA ALA A 89 7.18 -1.58 21.97
C ALA A 89 7.52 -2.04 20.54
N GLN A 90 8.20 -3.17 20.38
CA GLN A 90 8.52 -3.75 19.08
C GLN A 90 7.26 -4.23 18.34
N GLU A 91 6.33 -4.88 19.03
CA GLU A 91 5.05 -5.32 18.46
C GLU A 91 4.22 -4.14 17.98
N ARG A 92 4.15 -3.05 18.76
CA ARG A 92 3.47 -1.81 18.34
C ARG A 92 4.14 -1.20 17.10
N GLN A 93 5.47 -1.13 17.08
CA GLN A 93 6.20 -0.61 15.91
C GLN A 93 5.97 -1.48 14.67
N ALA A 94 5.96 -2.81 14.82
CA ALA A 94 5.68 -3.74 13.73
C ALA A 94 4.25 -3.56 13.22
N ALA A 95 3.26 -3.52 14.12
CA ALA A 95 1.85 -3.31 13.76
C ALA A 95 1.62 -1.95 13.08
N GLU A 96 2.26 -0.89 13.56
CA GLU A 96 2.20 0.43 12.89
C GLU A 96 2.86 0.41 11.51
N ALA A 97 3.99 -0.27 11.36
CA ALA A 97 4.65 -0.39 10.06
C ALA A 97 3.81 -1.18 9.06
N GLU A 98 3.21 -2.29 9.50
CA GLU A 98 2.28 -3.09 8.71
C GLU A 98 1.04 -2.28 8.30
N ALA A 99 0.41 -1.57 9.24
CA ALA A 99 -0.74 -0.72 8.97
C ALA A 99 -0.41 0.39 7.95
N ARG A 100 0.79 0.99 8.03
CA ARG A 100 1.25 2.00 7.05
C ARG A 100 1.47 1.38 5.67
N ASN A 101 2.08 0.21 5.60
CA ASN A 101 2.32 -0.49 4.34
C ASN A 101 0.99 -0.91 3.68
N GLU A 102 0.05 -1.41 4.46
CA GLU A 102 -1.28 -1.77 3.96
C GLU A 102 -2.05 -0.53 3.49
N ALA A 103 -2.07 0.55 4.26
CA ALA A 103 -2.69 1.81 3.86
C ALA A 103 -2.08 2.34 2.56
N GLN A 104 -0.75 2.26 2.41
CA GLN A 104 -0.07 2.67 1.18
C GLN A 104 -0.46 1.77 -0.01
N ARG A 105 -0.57 0.46 0.19
CA ARG A 105 -1.01 -0.48 -0.84
C ARG A 105 -2.42 -0.16 -1.31
N LEU A 106 -3.35 0.04 -0.38
CA LEU A 106 -4.73 0.39 -0.70
C LEU A 106 -4.82 1.72 -1.44
N ALA A 107 -4.08 2.75 -1.00
CA ALA A 107 -4.03 4.04 -1.67
C ALA A 107 -3.51 3.93 -3.12
N ARG A 108 -2.51 3.07 -3.37
CA ARG A 108 -2.02 2.81 -4.73
C ARG A 108 -3.06 2.08 -5.57
N GLU A 109 -3.69 1.04 -5.04
CA GLU A 109 -4.74 0.31 -5.76
C GLU A 109 -5.93 1.22 -6.12
N GLU A 110 -6.34 2.11 -5.22
CA GLU A 110 -7.38 3.10 -5.49
C GLU A 110 -6.96 4.11 -6.56
N ALA A 111 -5.73 4.62 -6.50
CA ALA A 111 -5.19 5.50 -7.54
C ALA A 111 -5.17 4.81 -8.91
N ASP A 112 -4.72 3.56 -8.98
CA ASP A 112 -4.67 2.76 -10.21
C ASP A 112 -6.08 2.47 -10.75
N ARG A 113 -7.06 2.22 -9.88
CA ARG A 113 -8.47 2.06 -10.28
C ARG A 113 -9.04 3.36 -10.83
N ALA A 114 -8.76 4.49 -10.18
CA ALA A 114 -9.20 5.80 -10.63
C ALA A 114 -8.57 6.17 -11.99
N GLU A 115 -7.28 5.89 -12.18
CA GLU A 115 -6.60 6.12 -13.44
C GLU A 115 -7.18 5.26 -14.56
N ARG A 116 -7.36 3.95 -14.33
CA ARG A 116 -8.03 3.05 -15.28
C ARG A 116 -9.43 3.53 -15.62
N GLY A 117 -10.20 3.99 -14.63
CA GLY A 117 -11.52 4.58 -14.84
C GLY A 117 -11.49 5.82 -15.74
N ARG A 118 -10.53 6.72 -15.53
CA ARG A 118 -10.33 7.91 -16.37
C ARG A 118 -9.94 7.52 -17.80
N GLN A 119 -9.00 6.60 -17.97
CA GLN A 119 -8.58 6.13 -19.28
C GLN A 119 -9.72 5.45 -20.04
N ALA A 120 -10.52 4.62 -19.35
CA ALA A 120 -11.70 3.97 -19.93
C ALA A 120 -12.76 5.00 -20.35
N ALA A 121 -13.01 6.03 -19.53
CA ALA A 121 -13.94 7.11 -19.87
C ALA A 121 -13.47 7.90 -21.11
N ILE A 122 -12.17 8.21 -21.21
CA ILE A 122 -11.59 8.87 -22.38
C ILE A 122 -11.71 7.98 -23.63
N ALA A 123 -11.39 6.69 -23.50
CA ALA A 123 -11.50 5.74 -24.61
C ALA A 123 -12.95 5.61 -25.11
N ALA A 124 -13.92 5.50 -24.19
CA ALA A 124 -15.34 5.46 -24.53
C ALA A 124 -15.82 6.76 -25.20
N ALA A 125 -15.37 7.92 -24.72
CA ALA A 125 -15.69 9.21 -25.33
C ALA A 125 -15.10 9.31 -26.76
N ARG A 126 -13.87 8.85 -26.97
CA ARG A 126 -13.23 8.80 -28.29
C ARG A 126 -13.95 7.85 -29.24
N ALA A 127 -14.33 6.66 -28.78
CA ALA A 127 -15.08 5.70 -29.58
C ALA A 127 -16.43 6.27 -30.05
N ARG A 128 -17.19 6.88 -29.13
CA ARG A 128 -18.45 7.56 -29.47
C ARG A 128 -18.27 8.73 -30.44
N ARG A 129 -17.17 9.48 -30.31
CA ARG A 129 -16.84 10.55 -31.26
C ARG A 129 -16.55 9.97 -32.65
N GLN A 130 -15.77 8.89 -32.71
CA GLN A 130 -15.42 8.25 -33.98
C GLN A 130 -16.67 7.71 -34.69
N GLU A 131 -17.54 7.01 -33.99
CA GLU A 131 -18.81 6.51 -34.53
C GLU A 131 -19.65 7.65 -35.15
N LYS A 132 -19.71 8.81 -34.47
CA LYS A 132 -20.39 9.99 -35.01
C LYS A 132 -19.72 10.54 -36.25
N MET A 133 -18.38 10.58 -36.29
CA MET A 133 -17.64 11.01 -37.47
C MET A 133 -17.87 10.06 -38.65
N ASP A 134 -17.86 8.76 -38.42
CA ASP A 134 -18.13 7.75 -39.45
C ASP A 134 -19.56 7.89 -40.00
N ARG A 135 -20.53 8.17 -39.11
CA ARG A 135 -21.90 8.46 -39.52
C ARG A 135 -22.02 9.74 -40.34
N ILE A 136 -21.28 10.79 -39.98
CA ILE A 136 -21.24 12.04 -40.75
C ILE A 136 -20.67 11.77 -42.14
N ALA A 137 -19.53 11.08 -42.25
CA ALA A 137 -18.93 10.75 -43.54
C ALA A 137 -19.88 9.92 -44.43
N ALA A 138 -20.59 8.96 -43.86
CA ALA A 138 -21.60 8.18 -44.59
C ALA A 138 -22.77 9.04 -45.09
N LEU A 139 -23.23 10.00 -44.27
CA LEU A 139 -24.30 10.93 -44.66
C LEU A 139 -23.82 11.93 -45.71
N GLU A 140 -22.58 12.42 -45.62
CA GLU A 140 -21.98 13.29 -46.62
C GLU A 140 -21.89 12.59 -47.98
N GLN A 141 -21.52 11.31 -48.00
CA GLN A 141 -21.54 10.52 -49.23
C GLN A 141 -22.96 10.37 -49.79
N GLN A 142 -23.95 10.05 -48.95
CA GLN A 142 -25.35 9.96 -49.38
C GLN A 142 -25.86 11.28 -49.98
N ILE A 143 -25.49 12.41 -49.37
CA ILE A 143 -25.85 13.73 -49.90
C ILE A 143 -25.20 13.96 -51.26
N ALA A 144 -23.92 13.62 -51.43
CA ALA A 144 -23.23 13.75 -52.70
C ALA A 144 -23.88 12.89 -53.80
N ASP A 145 -24.24 11.64 -53.48
CA ASP A 145 -24.90 10.73 -54.41
C ASP A 145 -26.28 11.26 -54.83
N ILE A 146 -27.10 11.71 -53.87
CA ILE A 146 -28.41 12.32 -54.13
C ILE A 146 -28.27 13.61 -54.96
N GLN A 147 -27.26 14.43 -54.68
CA GLN A 147 -27.01 15.64 -55.47
C GLN A 147 -26.65 15.32 -56.92
N ALA A 148 -25.85 14.26 -57.15
CA ALA A 148 -25.53 13.82 -58.50
C ALA A 148 -26.78 13.30 -59.23
N GLU A 149 -27.64 12.53 -58.56
CA GLU A 149 -28.92 12.05 -59.09
C GLU A 149 -29.84 13.23 -59.46
N ILE A 150 -29.99 14.22 -58.57
CA ILE A 150 -30.80 15.43 -58.85
C ILE A 150 -30.30 16.19 -60.07
N VAL A 151 -28.98 16.33 -60.23
CA VAL A 151 -28.41 17.01 -61.40
C VAL A 151 -28.75 16.23 -62.68
N SER A 152 -28.54 14.91 -62.68
CA SER A 152 -28.88 14.03 -63.82
C SER A 152 -30.36 14.11 -64.18
N ASP A 153 -31.25 13.99 -63.18
CA ASP A 153 -32.70 14.09 -63.37
C ASP A 153 -33.11 15.45 -63.93
N SER A 154 -32.46 16.53 -63.47
CA SER A 154 -32.74 17.88 -63.95
C SER A 154 -32.33 18.08 -65.41
N GLU A 155 -31.19 17.50 -65.82
CA GLU A 155 -30.74 17.50 -67.21
C GLU A 155 -31.70 16.70 -68.09
N GLN A 156 -32.08 15.49 -67.65
CA GLN A 156 -33.05 14.65 -68.34
C GLN A 156 -34.41 15.35 -68.50
N ALA A 157 -34.91 16.00 -67.44
CA ALA A 157 -36.16 16.74 -67.47
C ALA A 157 -36.10 17.92 -68.45
N LEU A 158 -34.97 18.63 -68.52
CA LEU A 158 -34.78 19.74 -69.45
C LEU A 158 -34.78 19.25 -70.91
N VAL A 159 -34.09 18.15 -71.21
CA VAL A 159 -34.11 17.55 -72.56
C VAL A 159 -35.53 17.07 -72.92
N MET A 160 -36.25 16.46 -71.98
CA MET A 160 -37.64 16.04 -72.21
C MET A 160 -38.56 17.23 -72.49
N GLN A 161 -38.39 18.37 -71.79
CA GLN A 161 -39.13 19.60 -72.09
C GLN A 161 -38.84 20.12 -73.50
N GLN A 162 -37.59 20.04 -73.97
CA GLN A 162 -37.23 20.39 -75.34
C GLN A 162 -37.87 19.44 -76.35
N ALA A 163 -37.91 18.13 -76.06
CA ALA A 163 -38.60 17.14 -76.90
C ALA A 163 -40.10 17.42 -77.01
N ILE A 164 -40.75 17.81 -75.92
CA ILE A 164 -42.16 18.22 -75.91
C ILE A 164 -42.36 19.45 -76.79
N ALA A 165 -41.55 20.49 -76.64
CA ALA A 165 -41.64 21.69 -77.47
C ALA A 165 -41.47 21.37 -78.97
N ALA A 166 -40.51 20.51 -79.33
CA ALA A 166 -40.33 20.06 -80.72
C ALA A 166 -41.54 19.25 -81.24
N ALA A 167 -42.17 18.43 -80.39
CA ALA A 167 -43.39 17.70 -80.75
C ALA A 167 -44.58 18.64 -80.97
N GLU A 168 -44.70 19.70 -80.17
CA GLU A 168 -45.73 20.73 -80.33
C GLU A 168 -45.52 21.53 -81.63
N GLU A 169 -44.27 21.90 -81.96
CA GLU A 169 -43.91 22.53 -83.24
C GLU A 169 -44.26 21.62 -84.43
N LEU A 170 -43.92 20.33 -84.35
CA LEU A 170 -44.26 19.33 -85.37
C LEU A 170 -45.78 19.20 -85.55
N LEU A 171 -46.54 19.16 -84.45
CA LEU A 171 -47.99 19.08 -84.50
C LEU A 171 -48.60 20.31 -85.18
N ALA A 172 -48.09 21.50 -84.90
CA ALA A 172 -48.51 22.73 -85.57
C ALA A 172 -48.20 22.70 -87.07
N ALA A 173 -47.00 22.25 -87.45
CA ALA A 173 -46.60 22.10 -88.85
C ALA A 173 -47.48 21.10 -89.60
N LEU A 174 -47.76 19.93 -89.01
CA LEU A 174 -48.65 18.92 -89.57
C LEU A 174 -50.09 19.45 -89.73
N THR A 175 -50.59 20.18 -88.74
CA THR A 175 -51.93 20.79 -88.81
C THR A 175 -52.02 21.80 -89.95
N ASN A 176 -51.01 22.65 -90.10
CA ASN A 176 -50.93 23.59 -91.22
C ASN A 176 -50.83 22.87 -92.56
N GLU A 177 -50.06 21.78 -92.64
CA GLU A 177 -49.92 20.98 -93.86
C GLU A 177 -51.24 20.32 -94.26
N ILE A 178 -52.01 19.78 -93.30
CA ILE A 178 -53.34 19.21 -93.54
C ILE A 178 -54.28 20.27 -94.14
N ALA A 179 -54.27 21.50 -93.61
CA ALA A 179 -55.09 22.59 -94.14
C ALA A 179 -54.78 22.92 -95.61
N LYS A 180 -53.53 22.75 -96.07
CA LYS A 180 -53.17 22.94 -97.49
C LYS A 180 -53.82 21.90 -98.41
N TYR A 181 -54.01 20.67 -97.93
CA TYR A 181 -54.70 19.62 -98.69
C TYR A 181 -56.19 19.89 -98.86
N GLU A 182 -56.80 20.70 -97.99
CA GLU A 182 -58.19 21.14 -98.13
C GLU A 182 -58.36 22.22 -99.20
N LEU A 183 -57.27 22.89 -99.60
CA LEU A 183 -57.25 24.01 -100.55
C LEU A 183 -56.55 23.61 -101.86
N THR A 184 -57.31 23.04 -102.79
CA THR A 184 -56.81 22.57 -104.09
C THR A 184 -57.39 23.36 -105.27
N ASP A 185 -56.62 23.44 -106.35
CA ASP A 185 -57.06 24.02 -107.62
C ASP A 185 -57.95 23.05 -108.44
N GLU A 186 -58.47 23.51 -109.58
CA GLU A 186 -59.30 22.68 -110.48
C GLU A 186 -58.55 21.45 -111.04
N SER A 187 -57.22 21.41 -110.94
CA SER A 187 -56.38 20.29 -111.35
C SER A 187 -56.04 19.34 -110.19
N GLY A 188 -56.51 19.63 -108.97
CA GLY A 188 -56.26 18.84 -107.76
C GLY A 188 -54.89 19.09 -107.10
N ASN A 189 -54.17 20.15 -107.48
CA ASN A 189 -52.91 20.53 -106.83
C ASN A 189 -53.17 21.46 -105.65
N THR A 190 -52.34 21.39 -104.60
CA THR A 190 -52.43 22.32 -103.47
C THR A 190 -52.06 23.74 -103.91
N LEU A 191 -52.85 24.72 -103.46
CA LEU A 191 -52.59 26.14 -103.77
C LEU A 191 -51.32 26.67 -103.09
N GLU A 192 -51.03 26.16 -101.91
CA GLU A 192 -49.79 26.44 -101.18
C GLU A 192 -48.79 25.28 -101.33
N PRO A 193 -47.48 25.59 -101.35
CA PRO A 193 -46.45 24.56 -101.39
C PRO A 193 -46.41 23.75 -100.10
N LEU A 194 -46.22 22.44 -100.25
CA LEU A 194 -46.06 21.49 -99.15
C LEU A 194 -44.74 21.69 -98.41
N SER A 195 -44.76 21.57 -97.08
CA SER A 195 -43.61 21.81 -96.20
C SER A 195 -43.01 20.51 -95.65
N LYS A 196 -42.89 19.49 -96.51
CA LYS A 196 -42.44 18.14 -96.13
C LYS A 196 -41.04 18.10 -95.51
N ASP A 197 -40.12 18.90 -96.03
CA ASP A 197 -38.74 18.94 -95.52
C ASP A 197 -38.69 19.49 -94.09
N LEU A 198 -39.49 20.52 -93.80
CA LEU A 198 -39.62 21.09 -92.44
C LEU A 198 -40.24 20.07 -91.47
N ILE A 199 -41.26 19.33 -91.89
CA ILE A 199 -41.89 18.28 -91.07
C ILE A 199 -40.86 17.17 -90.76
N ALA A 200 -40.08 16.74 -91.76
CA ALA A 200 -39.04 15.73 -91.57
C ALA A 200 -37.92 16.21 -90.62
N GLU A 201 -37.52 17.49 -90.71
CA GLU A 201 -36.54 18.08 -89.80
C GLU A 201 -37.06 18.13 -88.35
N LEU A 202 -38.30 18.56 -88.14
CA LEU A 202 -38.93 18.62 -86.82
C LEU A 202 -39.13 17.23 -86.22
N GLU A 203 -39.50 16.23 -87.04
CA GLU A 203 -39.62 14.83 -86.63
C GLU A 203 -38.27 14.27 -86.17
N ALA A 204 -37.22 14.46 -86.98
CA ALA A 204 -35.87 14.03 -86.65
C ALA A 204 -35.35 14.68 -85.36
N ARG A 205 -35.57 15.99 -85.20
CA ARG A 205 -35.18 16.73 -83.99
C ARG A 205 -35.90 16.21 -82.74
N LYS A 206 -37.20 15.93 -82.84
CA LYS A 206 -37.97 15.35 -81.74
C LYS A 206 -37.44 13.96 -81.37
N ASP A 207 -37.17 13.10 -82.36
CA ASP A 207 -36.63 11.76 -82.11
C ASP A 207 -35.24 11.81 -81.46
N GLU A 208 -34.35 12.68 -81.95
CA GLU A 208 -33.03 12.89 -81.36
C GLU A 208 -33.12 13.32 -79.89
N LEU A 209 -33.99 14.28 -79.55
CA LEU A 209 -34.17 14.74 -78.17
C LEU A 209 -34.77 13.65 -77.27
N VAL A 210 -35.69 12.83 -77.78
CA VAL A 210 -36.26 11.70 -77.03
C VAL A 210 -35.19 10.64 -76.75
N ASP A 211 -34.36 10.32 -77.73
CA ASP A 211 -33.29 9.34 -77.57
C ASP A 211 -32.20 9.87 -76.63
N GLN A 212 -31.87 11.16 -76.73
CA GLN A 212 -30.97 11.84 -75.79
C GLN A 212 -31.52 11.77 -74.36
N ALA A 213 -32.80 12.07 -74.14
CA ALA A 213 -33.40 12.00 -72.80
C ALA A 213 -33.44 10.57 -72.24
N ARG A 214 -33.49 9.53 -73.09
CA ARG A 214 -33.47 8.13 -72.66
C ARG A 214 -32.06 7.58 -72.42
N GLY A 215 -31.06 8.21 -73.04
CA GLY A 215 -29.65 7.84 -72.94
C GLY A 215 -28.90 8.55 -71.80
N LEU A 216 -29.51 9.56 -71.18
CA LEU A 216 -29.07 10.23 -69.95
C LEU A 216 -29.65 9.51 -68.73
#